data_AF-A0A1V4KA55-F1
#
_entry.id   AF-A0A1V4KA55-F1
#
_cell.length_a   1.000
_cell.length_b   1.000
_cell.length_c   1.000
_cell.angle_alpha   90.00
_cell.angle_beta   90.00
_cell.angle_gamma   90.00
#
_symmetry.space_group_name_H-M   'P 1'
#
loop_
_entity.id
_entity.type
_entity.pdbx_description
1 polymer ?
#
loop_
_entity_poly.entity_id
_entity_poly.type
_entity_poly.pdbx_seq_one_letter_code
_entity_poly.pdbx_strand_id
1 'polypeptide(L)'
;MPSSTRPLAQQHREFYRDKSGTLYPVPYFVLPQKEKERCPHPLDLPSLSAKTRWHLLRLSWLDVWTCQTFPSGKRVPPKEKQNRDVYFACRA
;
A
#
# COMPACT_ATOMS: atom_id res chain seq x y z
N MET A 1 4.84 -49.33 15.22
CA MET A 1 4.18 -49.58 13.92
C MET A 1 2.94 -48.70 13.86
N PRO A 2 2.91 -47.57 13.12
CA PRO A 2 1.72 -46.73 13.09
C PRO A 2 0.66 -47.36 12.20
N SER A 3 -0.55 -47.48 12.74
CA SER A 3 -1.75 -47.99 12.08
C SER A 3 -2.18 -47.04 10.95
N SER A 4 -2.00 -47.49 9.71
CA SER A 4 -2.34 -46.76 8.49
C SER A 4 -3.85 -46.82 8.20
N THR A 5 -4.66 -46.03 8.90
CA THR A 5 -6.05 -45.78 8.49
C THR A 5 -6.07 -44.60 7.52
N ARG A 6 -6.10 -44.87 6.21
CA ARG A 6 -6.33 -43.82 5.21
C ARG A 6 -7.78 -43.33 5.32
N PRO A 7 -8.04 -42.03 5.58
CA PRO A 7 -9.40 -41.50 5.60
C PRO A 7 -10.07 -41.70 4.24
N LEU A 8 -11.39 -41.95 4.21
CA LEU A 8 -12.19 -42.15 2.99
C LEU A 8 -11.96 -41.06 1.93
N ALA A 9 -11.70 -39.82 2.36
CA ALA A 9 -11.35 -38.70 1.49
C ALA A 9 -10.11 -38.94 0.61
N GLN A 10 -9.13 -39.73 1.08
CA GLN A 10 -7.95 -40.11 0.29
C GLN A 10 -8.30 -41.16 -0.78
N GLN A 11 -9.25 -42.06 -0.53
CA GLN A 11 -9.69 -43.06 -1.51
C GLN A 11 -10.45 -42.41 -2.69
N HIS A 12 -11.27 -41.40 -2.41
CA HIS A 12 -11.99 -40.67 -3.45
C HIS A 12 -11.02 -39.93 -4.39
N ARG A 13 -9.89 -39.44 -3.85
CA ARG A 13 -8.85 -38.75 -4.62
C ARG A 13 -8.14 -39.66 -5.62
N GLU A 14 -8.01 -40.94 -5.29
CA GLU A 14 -7.43 -41.96 -6.18
C GLU A 14 -8.41 -42.35 -7.30
N PHE A 15 -9.73 -42.27 -7.04
CA PHE A 15 -10.75 -42.59 -8.05
C PHE A 15 -10.77 -41.58 -9.22
N TYR A 16 -10.59 -40.29 -8.92
CA TYR A 16 -10.54 -39.22 -9.93
C TYR A 16 -9.15 -39.01 -10.54
N ARG A 17 -8.15 -39.81 -10.14
CA ARG A 17 -6.87 -39.79 -10.87
C ARG A 17 -7.10 -40.33 -12.27
N ASP A 18 -6.63 -39.57 -13.24
CA ASP A 18 -6.68 -39.96 -14.64
C ASP A 18 -5.91 -41.28 -14.85
N LYS A 19 -6.61 -42.29 -15.38
CA LYS A 19 -6.07 -43.64 -15.66
C LYS A 19 -5.51 -43.75 -17.08
N SER A 20 -5.79 -42.75 -17.93
CA SER A 20 -5.46 -42.78 -19.35
C SER A 20 -3.98 -42.51 -19.63
N GLY A 21 -3.22 -42.01 -18.64
CA GLY A 21 -1.80 -41.66 -18.81
C GLY A 21 -1.57 -40.44 -19.70
N THR A 22 -2.60 -39.97 -20.39
CA THR A 22 -2.64 -38.77 -21.24
C THR A 22 -2.99 -37.53 -20.42
N LEU A 23 -2.24 -37.29 -19.35
CA LEU A 23 -2.13 -35.93 -18.84
C LEU A 23 -1.30 -35.16 -19.84
N TYR A 24 -1.93 -34.66 -20.90
CA TYR A 24 -1.33 -33.59 -21.69
C TYR A 24 -1.15 -32.42 -20.73
N PRO A 25 0.10 -32.03 -20.41
CA PRO A 25 0.32 -30.83 -19.63
C PRO A 25 -0.03 -29.66 -20.55
N VAL A 26 -1.31 -29.35 -20.66
CA VAL A 26 -1.79 -28.17 -21.36
C VAL A 26 -1.32 -27.00 -20.49
N PRO A 27 -0.47 -26.11 -21.01
CA PRO A 27 -0.02 -24.98 -20.24
C PRO A 27 -1.15 -23.95 -20.25
N TYR A 28 -2.17 -24.18 -19.40
CA TYR A 28 -3.34 -23.31 -19.29
C TYR A 28 -2.98 -21.86 -18.92
N PHE A 29 -1.75 -21.62 -18.45
CA PHE A 29 -1.26 -20.31 -18.05
C PHE A 29 0.23 -20.15 -18.39
N VAL A 30 0.54 -19.95 -19.67
CA VAL A 30 1.84 -19.35 -20.02
C VAL A 30 1.74 -17.87 -19.70
N LEU A 31 2.39 -17.44 -18.61
CA LEU A 31 2.55 -16.02 -18.34
C LEU A 31 3.26 -15.39 -19.55
N PRO A 32 2.73 -14.29 -20.12
CA PRO A 32 3.43 -13.56 -21.17
C PRO A 32 4.86 -13.28 -20.70
N GLN A 33 5.86 -13.42 -21.59
CA GLN A 33 7.22 -13.02 -21.28
C GLN A 33 7.19 -11.62 -20.67
N LYS A 34 7.85 -11.46 -19.52
CA LYS A 34 7.89 -10.22 -18.75
C LYS A 34 8.05 -9.05 -19.72
N GLU A 35 6.99 -8.25 -19.84
CA GLU A 35 7.05 -6.99 -20.57
C GLU A 35 8.27 -6.23 -20.05
N LYS A 36 9.14 -5.75 -20.94
CA LYS A 36 10.29 -4.94 -20.53
C LYS A 36 9.75 -3.86 -19.59
N GLU A 37 10.27 -3.78 -18.38
CA GLU A 37 9.92 -2.77 -17.37
C GLU A 37 10.14 -1.37 -17.97
N ARG A 38 9.16 -0.91 -18.75
CA ARG A 38 9.10 0.44 -19.31
C ARG A 38 8.49 1.42 -18.31
N CYS A 39 8.06 0.91 -17.17
CA CYS A 39 7.65 1.72 -16.04
C CYS A 39 8.93 2.34 -15.44
N PRO A 40 9.07 3.67 -15.46
CA PRO A 40 10.13 4.33 -14.71
C PRO A 40 10.02 3.92 -13.23
N HIS A 41 11.15 3.94 -12.52
CA HIS A 41 11.14 3.58 -11.12
C HIS A 41 10.12 4.47 -10.38
N PRO A 42 9.31 3.97 -9.44
CA PRO A 42 8.28 4.77 -8.76
C PRO A 42 8.81 6.02 -8.05
N LEU A 43 10.13 6.12 -7.83
CA LEU A 43 10.79 7.31 -7.29
C LEU A 43 11.42 8.22 -8.37
N ASP A 44 11.42 7.80 -9.63
CA ASP A 44 11.81 8.63 -10.79
C ASP A 44 10.67 9.61 -11.09
N LEU A 45 10.54 10.61 -10.22
CA LEU A 45 9.58 11.68 -10.41
C LEU A 45 10.06 12.58 -11.57
N PRO A 46 9.19 12.92 -12.53
CA PRO A 46 9.52 13.91 -13.54
C PRO A 46 9.82 15.26 -12.88
N SER A 47 10.54 16.13 -13.59
CA SER A 47 10.86 17.47 -13.09
C SER A 47 9.58 18.21 -12.69
N LEU A 48 9.43 18.47 -11.38
CA LEU A 48 8.22 19.06 -10.85
C LEU A 48 8.19 20.57 -11.12
N SER A 49 7.05 21.06 -11.60
CA SER A 49 6.76 22.50 -11.68
C SER A 49 6.93 23.17 -10.31
N ALA A 50 7.31 24.46 -10.30
CA ALA A 50 7.39 25.25 -9.07
C ALA A 50 6.08 25.22 -8.28
N LYS A 51 4.93 25.26 -8.96
CA LYS A 51 3.60 25.16 -8.34
C LYS A 51 3.41 23.82 -7.62
N THR A 52 3.74 22.72 -8.30
CA THR A 52 3.59 21.37 -7.74
C THR A 52 4.50 21.16 -6.54
N ARG A 53 5.76 21.64 -6.60
CA ARG A 53 6.70 21.61 -5.47
C ARG A 53 6.15 22.38 -4.26
N TRP A 54 5.59 23.57 -4.48
CA TRP A 54 4.96 24.37 -3.43
C TRP A 54 3.78 23.65 -2.77
N HIS A 55 2.91 22.99 -3.55
CA HIS A 55 1.79 22.23 -3.01
C HIS A 55 2.26 21.02 -2.21
N LEU A 56 3.23 20.25 -2.72
CA LEU A 56 3.78 19.09 -2.03
C LEU A 56 4.46 19.46 -0.72
N LEU A 57 5.22 20.56 -0.68
CA LEU A 57 5.85 21.04 0.55
C LEU A 57 4.81 21.40 1.62
N ARG A 58 3.72 22.07 1.23
CA ARG A 58 2.60 22.42 2.14
C ARG A 58 1.78 21.22 2.62
N LEU A 59 1.81 20.11 1.90
CA LEU A 59 1.15 18.88 2.30
C LEU A 59 2.12 17.90 2.97
N SER A 60 3.42 18.24 2.98
CA SER A 60 4.43 17.40 3.60
C SER A 60 4.13 17.27 5.09
N TRP A 61 4.39 16.06 5.59
CA TRP A 61 4.20 15.75 7.01
C TRP A 61 5.03 16.68 7.90
N LEU A 62 6.16 17.21 7.41
CA LEU A 62 6.94 18.23 8.11
C LEU A 62 6.14 19.52 8.37
N ASP A 63 5.35 20.00 7.41
CA ASP A 63 4.55 21.23 7.58
C ASP A 63 3.36 20.99 8.52
N VAL A 64 2.72 19.82 8.42
CA VAL A 64 1.57 19.41 9.26
C VAL A 64 1.92 19.37 10.75
N TRP A 65 3.15 18.99 11.10
CA TRP A 65 3.59 18.96 12.51
C TRP A 65 3.82 20.36 13.09
N THR A 66 4.00 21.36 12.24
CA THR A 66 4.27 22.74 12.68
C THR A 66 3.01 23.60 12.72
N CYS A 67 2.04 23.36 11.83
CA CYS A 67 0.86 24.22 11.72
C CYS A 67 -0.42 23.53 12.20
N GLN A 68 -1.22 24.23 13.03
CA GLN A 68 -2.59 23.82 13.32
C GLN A 68 -3.52 24.24 12.19
N THR A 69 -4.31 23.31 11.64
CA THR A 69 -5.28 23.61 10.56
C THR A 69 -6.69 23.66 11.13
N PHE A 70 -7.39 24.78 10.92
CA PHE A 70 -8.80 24.94 11.30
C PHE A 70 -9.73 24.39 10.22
N PRO A 71 -10.98 23.99 10.56
CA PRO A 71 -11.98 23.56 9.57
C PRO A 71 -12.26 24.60 8.47
N SER A 72 -12.03 25.88 8.78
CA SER A 72 -12.05 27.01 7.83
C SER A 72 -10.96 26.95 6.76
N GLY A 73 -10.00 26.03 6.84
CA GLY A 73 -8.83 25.96 5.95
C GLY A 73 -7.70 26.93 6.31
N LYS A 74 -7.88 27.78 7.35
CA LYS A 74 -6.81 28.62 7.87
C LYS A 74 -5.78 27.78 8.62
N ARG A 75 -4.50 28.06 8.39
CA ARG A 75 -3.36 27.43 9.08
C ARG A 75 -2.73 28.43 10.02
N VAL A 76 -2.45 27.99 11.24
CA VAL A 76 -1.83 28.80 12.29
C VAL A 76 -0.43 28.26 12.57
N PRO A 77 0.62 29.08 12.47
CA PRO A 77 2.00 28.66 12.74
C PRO A 77 2.22 28.39 14.25
N PRO A 78 3.28 27.66 14.62
CA PRO A 78 3.50 27.25 16.01
C PRO A 78 3.60 28.43 16.98
N LYS A 79 4.22 29.53 16.55
CA LYS A 79 4.40 30.73 17.38
C LYS A 79 3.07 31.39 17.75
N GLU A 80 2.16 31.50 16.80
CA GLU A 80 0.84 32.10 17.03
C GLU A 80 -0.02 31.18 17.90
N LYS A 81 0.06 29.86 17.69
CA LYS A 81 -0.54 28.86 18.58
C LYS A 81 -0.04 29.05 20.02
N GLN A 82 1.28 29.10 20.23
CA GLN A 82 1.86 29.23 21.56
C GLN A 82 1.41 30.50 22.27
N ASN A 83 1.30 31.63 21.56
CA ASN A 83 0.77 32.87 22.13
C ASN A 83 -0.69 32.71 22.57
N ARG A 84 -1.52 32.00 21.80
CA ARG A 84 -2.91 31.73 22.18
C ARG A 84 -2.98 30.81 23.39
N ASP A 85 -2.19 29.75 23.41
CA ASP A 85 -2.15 28.78 24.51
C ASP A 85 -1.77 29.48 25.82
N VAL A 86 -0.77 30.38 25.80
CA VAL A 86 -0.41 31.23 26.97
C VAL A 86 -1.55 32.16 27.37
N TYR A 87 -2.18 32.84 26.40
CA TYR A 87 -3.29 33.75 26.67
C TYR A 87 -4.46 33.06 27.38
N PHE A 88 -4.82 31.84 26.95
CA PHE A 88 -5.89 31.08 27.59
C PHE A 88 -5.47 30.48 28.93
N ALA A 89 -4.21 30.03 29.07
CA ALA A 89 -3.69 29.51 30.34
C ALA A 89 -3.69 30.56 31.46
N CYS A 90 -3.41 31.83 31.15
CA CYS A 90 -3.45 32.92 32.14
C CYS A 90 -4.88 33.35 32.54
N ARG A 91 -5.92 32.83 31.89
CA ARG A 91 -7.32 33.18 32.13
C ARG A 91 -8.18 32.00 32.61
N ALA A 92 -7.60 30.81 32.73
CA ALA A 92 -8.24 29.61 33.27
C ALA A 92 -8.06 29.57 34.80
#